data_AF-A0A151LWY5-F1
#
_entry.id   AF-A0A151LWY5-F1
#
_cell.length_a   1.000
_cell.length_b   1.000
_cell.length_c   1.000
_cell.angle_alpha   90.00
_cell.angle_beta   90.00
_cell.angle_gamma   90.00
#
_symmetry.space_group_name_H-M   'P 1'
#
loop_
_entity.id
_entity.type
_entity.pdbx_description
1 polymer ?
#
loop_
_entity_poly.entity_id
_entity_poly.type
_entity_poly.pdbx_seq_one_letter_code
_entity_poly.pdbx_strand_id
1 'polypeptide(L)'
;MIFHKCFKVCSLSCAILWGIVTSSIMQPDKQQEKDQLSNHFISTEQLLDISEKWKELEWNNWFSRMENEWENLNLVLQNDKRNILQDRHSNWKDWIQHLENKWENINENINPEYKTNLLHISLTWNEEQWGNWAYNTLKCFLENDWNILIKEITEQINTHIDQRWTEWLHEQNSIWISNDWIIYENAFWENMIKLDSSKYAWTHEVKQYFIKWNERTNHQNFMWNNWIHNKNEIINHIKKDNIDDWTKDKYDSFNKWREIFLEDWITSQKWKKLAK
;
A
#
# COMPACT_ATOMS: atom_id res chain seq x y z
N MET A 1 -2.68 16.55 -0.14
CA MET A 1 -3.30 16.27 1.16
C MET A 1 -4.16 15.00 1.10
N ILE A 2 -3.54 13.85 0.76
CA ILE A 2 -4.17 12.51 0.79
C ILE A 2 -3.02 11.51 1.07
N PHE A 3 -2.61 11.37 2.33
CA PHE A 3 -1.64 10.36 2.78
C PHE A 3 -1.98 9.88 4.20
N HIS A 4 -3.26 9.57 4.45
CA HIS A 4 -3.74 9.24 5.79
C HIS A 4 -4.71 8.05 5.85
N LYS A 5 -4.67 7.12 4.88
CA LYS A 5 -5.64 6.01 4.86
C LYS A 5 -5.14 4.56 4.80
N CYS A 6 -3.84 4.27 4.88
CA CYS A 6 -3.38 2.87 4.84
C CYS A 6 -2.53 2.36 6.02
N PHE A 7 -2.37 3.11 7.12
CA PHE A 7 -1.67 2.59 8.30
C PHE A 7 -2.65 2.22 9.43
N LYS A 8 -3.45 1.17 9.21
CA LYS A 8 -3.79 0.28 10.33
C LYS A 8 -2.60 -0.68 10.45
N VAL A 9 -1.63 -0.25 11.24
CA VAL A 9 -0.48 -1.04 11.66
C VAL A 9 -0.98 -2.43 12.05
N CYS A 10 -0.46 -3.47 11.40
CA CYS A 10 -0.59 -4.85 11.85
C CYS A 10 0.12 -4.94 13.21
N SER A 11 -0.58 -4.57 14.27
CA SER A 11 -0.11 -4.80 15.62
C SER A 11 -0.21 -6.30 15.87
N LEU A 12 0.92 -6.91 16.17
CA LEU A 12 1.04 -8.25 16.77
C LEU A 12 0.26 -8.36 18.10
N SER A 13 -0.12 -7.23 18.70
CA SER A 13 -1.12 -7.18 19.77
C SER A 13 -2.53 -7.12 19.17
N CYS A 14 -3.34 -8.13 19.47
CA CYS A 14 -4.80 -8.01 19.52
C CYS A 14 -5.19 -6.62 20.06
N ALA A 15 -6.13 -5.98 19.37
CA ALA A 15 -6.63 -4.65 19.67
C ALA A 15 -6.94 -4.49 21.16
N ILE A 16 -6.15 -3.62 21.81
CA ILE A 16 -6.42 -3.10 23.14
C ILE A 16 -7.60 -2.10 23.02
N LEU A 17 -8.73 -2.50 23.63
CA LEU A 17 -9.73 -1.70 24.35
C LEU A 17 -11.09 -1.31 23.69
N TRP A 18 -12.14 -1.78 24.39
CA TRP A 18 -13.45 -1.18 24.73
C TRP A 18 -14.63 -1.30 23.75
N GLY A 19 -15.59 -2.15 24.15
CA GLY A 19 -16.97 -2.16 23.70
C GLY A 19 -17.87 -2.83 24.73
N ILE A 20 -18.50 -2.01 25.58
CA ILE A 20 -19.52 -2.43 26.54
C ILE A 20 -20.73 -2.94 25.75
N VAL A 21 -21.12 -4.21 25.92
CA VAL A 21 -22.52 -4.63 25.70
C VAL A 21 -22.92 -5.59 26.82
N THR A 22 -23.81 -5.10 27.66
CA THR A 22 -24.60 -5.88 28.61
C THR A 22 -25.42 -6.93 27.88
N SER A 23 -25.16 -8.20 28.16
CA SER A 23 -26.17 -9.25 28.00
C SER A 23 -26.19 -10.10 29.27
N SER A 24 -27.39 -10.30 29.80
CA SER A 24 -27.66 -11.04 31.02
C SER A 24 -27.23 -12.49 30.84
N ILE A 25 -26.17 -12.91 31.54
CA ILE A 25 -25.71 -14.30 31.57
C ILE A 25 -25.97 -14.85 32.96
N MET A 26 -26.71 -15.97 33.02
CA MET A 26 -26.94 -16.78 34.22
C MET A 26 -25.61 -17.02 34.95
N GLN A 27 -25.59 -16.80 36.27
CA GLN A 27 -24.42 -17.07 37.08
C GLN A 27 -24.18 -18.59 37.12
N PRO A 28 -23.01 -19.10 36.65
CA PRO A 28 -22.66 -20.49 36.83
C PRO A 28 -22.46 -20.80 38.31
N ASP A 29 -22.71 -22.05 38.69
CA ASP A 29 -22.58 -22.53 40.07
C ASP A 29 -21.13 -22.38 40.56
N LYS A 30 -20.93 -22.01 41.83
CA LYS A 30 -19.61 -21.73 42.42
C LYS A 30 -18.64 -22.92 42.34
N GLN A 31 -19.19 -24.13 42.25
CA GLN A 31 -18.41 -25.36 42.08
C GLN A 31 -17.86 -25.48 40.64
N GLN A 32 -18.65 -25.10 39.64
CA GLN A 32 -18.25 -25.11 38.22
C GLN A 32 -17.18 -24.06 37.94
N GLU A 33 -17.27 -22.89 38.58
CA GLU A 33 -16.25 -21.83 38.53
C GLU A 33 -14.92 -22.32 39.12
N LYS A 34 -14.97 -23.10 40.22
CA LYS A 34 -13.80 -23.66 40.91
C LYS A 34 -13.15 -24.83 40.16
N ASP A 35 -13.95 -25.69 39.53
CA ASP A 35 -13.47 -26.81 38.71
C ASP A 35 -12.85 -26.31 37.38
N GLN A 36 -13.45 -25.27 36.77
CA GLN A 36 -12.84 -24.57 35.64
C GLN A 36 -11.52 -23.92 36.05
N LEU A 37 -11.43 -23.32 37.25
CA LEU A 37 -10.22 -22.68 37.76
C LEU A 37 -9.09 -23.67 38.05
N SER A 38 -9.40 -24.82 38.66
CA SER A 38 -8.43 -25.90 38.91
C SER A 38 -7.88 -26.45 37.61
N ASN A 39 -8.74 -26.65 36.61
CA ASN A 39 -8.32 -27.07 35.27
C ASN A 39 -7.51 -25.97 34.56
N HIS A 40 -7.83 -24.69 34.78
CA HIS A 40 -7.06 -23.56 34.27
C HIS A 40 -5.67 -23.51 34.90
N PHE A 41 -5.54 -23.70 36.21
CA PHE A 41 -4.26 -23.71 36.92
C PHE A 41 -3.35 -24.88 36.50
N ILE A 42 -3.91 -26.07 36.33
CA ILE A 42 -3.19 -27.25 35.80
C ILE A 42 -2.74 -27.01 34.34
N SER A 43 -3.57 -26.33 33.53
CA SER A 43 -3.19 -25.90 32.19
C SER A 43 -2.13 -24.79 32.21
N THR A 44 -2.10 -23.95 33.26
CA THR A 44 -1.13 -22.86 33.46
C THR A 44 0.27 -23.44 33.67
N GLU A 45 0.38 -24.51 34.45
CA GLU A 45 1.65 -25.20 34.71
C GLU A 45 2.21 -25.87 33.43
N GLN A 46 1.33 -26.39 32.56
CA GLN A 46 1.70 -27.00 31.28
C GLN A 46 2.06 -25.98 30.18
N LEU A 47 1.41 -24.81 30.15
CA LEU A 47 1.72 -23.72 29.19
C LEU A 47 2.97 -22.92 29.57
N LEU A 48 3.28 -22.83 30.86
CA LEU A 48 4.46 -22.14 31.39
C LEU A 48 5.71 -23.03 31.46
N ASP A 49 5.59 -24.33 31.18
CA ASP A 49 6.73 -25.27 31.13
C ASP A 49 7.65 -25.00 29.91
N ILE A 50 7.14 -24.27 28.91
CA ILE A 50 7.98 -23.76 27.81
C ILE A 50 8.81 -22.60 28.34
N SER A 51 10.13 -22.83 28.47
CA SER A 51 11.05 -21.81 28.96
C SER A 51 11.04 -20.54 28.10
N GLU A 52 11.13 -19.37 28.72
CA GLU A 52 11.24 -18.07 28.01
C GLU A 52 12.43 -18.04 27.04
N LYS A 53 13.52 -18.74 27.37
CA LYS A 53 14.69 -18.90 26.48
C LYS A 53 14.34 -19.59 25.17
N TRP A 54 13.46 -20.60 25.22
CA TRP A 54 13.01 -21.28 24.01
C TRP A 54 12.12 -20.36 23.17
N LYS A 55 11.19 -19.62 23.80
CA LYS A 55 10.33 -18.65 23.10
C LYS A 55 11.13 -17.53 22.43
N GLU A 56 12.18 -17.06 23.09
CA GLU A 56 13.13 -16.09 22.55
C GLU A 56 13.89 -16.67 21.35
N LEU A 57 14.36 -17.93 21.44
CA LEU A 57 15.02 -18.62 20.33
C LEU A 57 14.09 -18.77 19.11
N GLU A 58 12.83 -19.16 19.33
CA GLU A 58 11.84 -19.26 18.25
C GLU A 58 11.59 -17.93 17.57
N TRP A 59 11.47 -16.84 18.34
CA TRP A 59 11.37 -15.49 17.77
C TRP A 59 12.59 -15.14 16.92
N ASN A 60 13.80 -15.35 17.44
CA ASN A 60 15.02 -15.03 16.72
C ASN A 60 15.17 -15.85 15.43
N ASN A 61 14.80 -17.13 15.48
CA ASN A 61 14.80 -18.02 14.31
C ASN A 61 13.80 -17.54 13.25
N TRP A 62 12.56 -17.25 13.65
CA TRP A 62 11.54 -16.72 12.74
C TRP A 62 11.97 -15.38 12.14
N PHE A 63 12.46 -14.47 12.96
CA PHE A 63 12.87 -13.14 12.54
C PHE A 63 14.06 -13.18 11.56
N SER A 64 15.04 -14.06 11.81
CA SER A 64 16.16 -14.27 10.89
C SER A 64 15.73 -14.89 9.56
N ARG A 65 14.78 -15.83 9.57
CA ARG A 65 14.23 -16.40 8.33
C ARG A 65 13.50 -15.35 7.51
N MET A 66 12.68 -14.54 8.18
CA MET A 66 11.93 -13.45 7.58
C MET A 66 12.85 -12.40 6.93
N GLU A 67 13.98 -12.06 7.55
CA GLU A 67 14.98 -11.16 6.95
C GLU A 67 15.57 -11.73 5.66
N ASN A 68 15.85 -13.04 5.60
CA ASN A 68 16.32 -13.68 4.37
C ASN A 68 15.23 -13.70 3.28
N GLU A 69 13.97 -13.96 3.66
CA GLU A 69 12.84 -13.93 2.72
C GLU A 69 12.58 -12.52 2.18
N TRP A 70 12.82 -11.48 2.99
CA TRP A 70 12.74 -10.09 2.58
C TRP A 70 13.68 -9.77 1.40
N GLU A 71 14.90 -10.32 1.37
CA GLU A 71 15.83 -10.09 0.26
C GLU A 71 15.25 -10.56 -1.08
N ASN A 72 14.57 -11.71 -1.07
CA ASN A 72 13.88 -12.23 -2.25
C ASN A 72 12.73 -11.31 -2.66
N LEU A 73 11.90 -10.86 -1.71
CA LEU A 73 10.82 -9.92 -1.99
C LEU A 73 11.37 -8.62 -2.59
N ASN A 74 12.44 -8.06 -2.03
CA ASN A 74 13.07 -6.83 -2.52
C ASN A 74 13.47 -6.96 -4.00
N LEU A 75 14.07 -8.09 -4.40
CA LEU A 75 14.39 -8.36 -5.80
C LEU A 75 13.15 -8.47 -6.68
N VAL A 76 12.09 -9.13 -6.19
CA VAL A 76 10.80 -9.23 -6.90
C VAL A 76 10.20 -7.84 -7.13
N LEU A 77 10.15 -6.98 -6.11
CA LEU A 77 9.60 -5.63 -6.22
C LEU A 77 10.37 -4.77 -7.23
N GLN A 78 11.71 -4.85 -7.23
CA GLN A 78 12.53 -4.18 -8.23
C GLN A 78 12.28 -4.70 -9.64
N ASN A 79 12.09 -6.01 -9.79
CA ASN A 79 11.77 -6.63 -11.09
C ASN A 79 10.37 -6.25 -11.58
N ASP A 80 9.37 -6.28 -10.71
CA ASP A 80 8.00 -5.89 -11.02
C ASP A 80 7.92 -4.46 -11.54
N LYS A 81 8.62 -3.53 -10.87
CA LYS A 81 8.73 -2.15 -11.34
C LYS A 81 9.39 -2.07 -12.72
N ARG A 82 10.48 -2.80 -12.96
CA ARG A 82 11.15 -2.84 -14.27
C ARG A 82 10.20 -3.36 -15.36
N ASN A 83 9.42 -4.40 -15.06
CA ASN A 83 8.44 -4.95 -15.98
C ASN A 83 7.34 -3.92 -16.31
N ILE A 84 6.79 -3.22 -15.31
CA ILE A 84 5.80 -2.16 -15.53
C ILE A 84 6.36 -1.08 -16.48
N LEU A 85 7.60 -0.62 -16.26
CA LEU A 85 8.24 0.38 -17.12
C LEU A 85 8.54 -0.17 -18.53
N GLN A 86 8.89 -1.45 -18.65
CA GLN A 86 9.13 -2.11 -19.94
C GLN A 86 7.84 -2.31 -20.74
N ASP A 87 6.74 -2.66 -20.09
CA ASP A 87 5.42 -2.74 -20.71
C ASP A 87 4.99 -1.37 -21.25
N ARG A 88 5.22 -0.31 -20.45
CA ARG A 88 4.98 1.07 -20.90
C ARG A 88 5.88 1.48 -22.05
N HIS A 89 7.15 1.08 -22.02
CA HIS A 89 8.07 1.31 -23.14
C HIS A 89 7.59 0.61 -24.41
N SER A 90 7.08 -0.61 -24.30
CA SER A 90 6.62 -1.41 -25.44
C SER A 90 5.34 -0.84 -26.06
N ASN A 91 4.43 -0.32 -25.23
CA ASN A 91 3.18 0.31 -25.65
C ASN A 91 3.34 1.80 -26.01
N TRP A 92 4.57 2.31 -26.09
CA TRP A 92 4.85 3.73 -26.34
C TRP A 92 4.28 4.22 -27.67
N LYS A 93 4.44 3.42 -28.74
CA LYS A 93 3.94 3.78 -30.07
C LYS A 93 2.41 3.84 -30.11
N ASP A 94 1.75 2.90 -29.44
CA ASP A 94 0.29 2.86 -29.37
C ASP A 94 -0.27 4.07 -28.62
N TRP A 95 0.42 4.50 -27.55
CA TRP A 95 0.06 5.72 -26.84
C TRP A 95 0.22 6.98 -27.70
N ILE A 96 1.33 7.09 -28.45
CA ILE A 96 1.52 8.19 -29.41
C ILE A 96 0.41 8.19 -30.46
N GLN A 97 0.11 7.04 -31.07
CA GLN A 97 -0.96 6.92 -32.06
C GLN A 97 -2.34 7.25 -31.46
N HIS A 98 -2.59 6.92 -30.19
CA HIS A 98 -3.79 7.33 -29.49
C HIS A 98 -3.90 8.85 -29.37
N LEU A 99 -2.81 9.55 -29.03
CA LEU A 99 -2.79 11.01 -29.00
C LEU A 99 -3.02 11.64 -30.37
N GLU A 100 -2.37 11.11 -31.42
CA GLU A 100 -2.61 11.55 -32.80
C GLU A 100 -4.10 11.43 -33.13
N ASN A 101 -4.70 10.27 -32.93
CA ASN A 101 -6.12 10.06 -33.20
C ASN A 101 -7.03 10.99 -32.39
N LYS A 102 -6.71 11.24 -31.12
CA LYS A 102 -7.46 12.11 -30.21
C LYS A 102 -7.43 13.58 -30.65
N TRP A 103 -6.30 14.06 -31.17
CA TRP A 103 -6.09 15.48 -31.48
C TRP A 103 -6.19 15.82 -32.98
N GLU A 104 -6.00 14.85 -33.88
CA GLU A 104 -6.28 14.99 -35.31
C GLU A 104 -7.79 15.04 -35.59
N ASN A 105 -8.54 14.24 -34.84
CA ASN A 105 -9.99 14.29 -34.84
C ASN A 105 -10.40 14.99 -33.55
N ILE A 106 -10.52 16.32 -33.57
CA ILE A 106 -11.24 17.05 -32.51
C ILE A 106 -12.73 16.64 -32.60
N ASN A 107 -12.98 15.39 -32.22
CA ASN A 107 -14.20 14.60 -32.26
C ASN A 107 -14.85 14.66 -30.86
N GLU A 108 -16.06 14.10 -30.74
CA GLU A 108 -16.84 13.83 -29.52
C GLU A 108 -16.04 13.54 -28.21
N ASN A 109 -14.81 13.04 -28.28
CA ASN A 109 -13.96 12.79 -27.10
C ASN A 109 -13.26 14.01 -26.48
N ILE A 110 -13.22 15.16 -27.18
CA ILE A 110 -12.89 16.42 -26.52
C ILE A 110 -14.14 16.88 -25.79
N ASN A 111 -13.97 17.31 -24.52
CA ASN A 111 -15.06 17.79 -23.67
C ASN A 111 -16.06 18.61 -24.53
N PRO A 112 -17.33 18.17 -24.65
CA PRO A 112 -18.30 18.80 -25.53
C PRO A 112 -18.43 20.31 -25.31
N GLU A 113 -18.26 20.75 -24.07
CA GLU A 113 -18.28 22.15 -23.67
C GLU A 113 -17.07 22.91 -24.21
N TYR A 114 -15.88 22.29 -24.17
CA TYR A 114 -14.66 22.85 -24.76
C TYR A 114 -14.75 22.90 -26.29
N LYS A 115 -15.25 21.84 -26.92
CA LYS A 115 -15.48 21.80 -28.37
C LYS A 115 -16.44 22.91 -28.80
N THR A 116 -17.56 23.07 -28.09
CA THR A 116 -18.56 24.11 -28.39
C THR A 116 -17.99 25.51 -28.21
N ASN A 117 -17.25 25.75 -27.12
CA ASN A 117 -16.60 27.04 -26.86
C ASN A 117 -15.52 27.36 -27.89
N LEU A 118 -14.65 26.39 -28.23
CA LEU A 118 -13.62 26.55 -29.25
C LEU A 118 -14.23 26.86 -30.61
N LEU A 119 -15.27 26.13 -31.02
CA LEU A 119 -15.99 26.40 -32.26
C LEU A 119 -16.57 27.82 -32.25
N HIS A 120 -17.25 28.22 -31.18
CA HIS A 120 -17.87 29.55 -31.09
C HIS A 120 -16.85 30.68 -31.20
N ILE A 121 -15.71 30.59 -30.50
CA ILE A 121 -14.68 31.65 -30.55
C ILE A 121 -13.86 31.63 -31.84
N SER A 122 -13.76 30.48 -32.51
CA SER A 122 -12.89 30.29 -33.68
C SER A 122 -13.56 30.56 -35.04
N LEU A 123 -14.87 30.83 -35.05
CA LEU A 123 -15.63 31.19 -36.26
C LEU A 123 -15.05 32.40 -37.02
N THR A 124 -14.38 33.31 -36.33
CA THR A 124 -13.79 34.53 -36.91
C THR A 124 -12.27 34.45 -37.04
N TRP A 125 -11.66 33.31 -36.72
CA TRP A 125 -10.21 33.20 -36.68
C TRP A 125 -9.60 33.09 -38.08
N ASN A 126 -8.54 33.87 -38.29
CA ASN A 126 -7.67 33.75 -39.46
C ASN A 126 -6.62 32.64 -39.25
N GLU A 127 -5.83 32.34 -40.29
CA GLU A 127 -4.82 31.27 -40.25
C GLU A 127 -3.75 31.50 -39.17
N GLU A 128 -3.37 32.76 -38.92
CA GLU A 128 -2.40 33.13 -37.88
C GLU A 128 -2.95 32.86 -36.47
N GLN A 129 -4.22 33.17 -36.23
CA GLN A 129 -4.90 32.89 -34.96
C GLN A 129 -5.01 31.40 -34.69
N TRP A 130 -5.29 30.59 -35.73
CA TRP A 130 -5.26 29.14 -35.63
C TRP A 130 -3.88 28.58 -35.34
N GLY A 131 -2.83 29.09 -36.00
CA GLY A 131 -1.44 28.74 -35.72
C GLY A 131 -1.04 29.05 -34.28
N ASN A 132 -1.39 30.25 -33.79
CA ASN A 132 -1.16 30.66 -32.40
C ASN A 132 -1.92 29.79 -31.40
N TRP A 133 -3.16 29.40 -31.71
CA TRP A 133 -3.92 28.50 -30.84
C TRP A 133 -3.28 27.11 -30.77
N ALA A 134 -2.85 26.54 -31.89
CA ALA A 134 -2.19 25.24 -31.91
C ALA A 134 -0.88 25.26 -31.09
N TYR A 135 -0.05 26.27 -31.33
CA TYR A 135 1.26 26.34 -30.70
C TYR A 135 1.20 26.63 -29.19
N ASN A 136 0.17 27.35 -28.72
CA ASN A 136 0.02 27.69 -27.31
C ASN A 136 -0.93 26.74 -26.57
N THR A 137 -2.13 26.50 -27.11
CA THR A 137 -3.20 25.77 -26.41
C THR A 137 -3.11 24.27 -26.64
N LEU A 138 -3.02 23.82 -27.89
CA LEU A 138 -2.90 22.39 -28.19
C LEU A 138 -1.59 21.82 -27.63
N LYS A 139 -0.48 22.58 -27.71
CA LYS A 139 0.78 22.22 -27.04
C LYS A 139 0.61 22.02 -25.52
N CYS A 140 -0.12 22.91 -24.84
CA CYS A 140 -0.42 22.76 -23.41
C CYS A 140 -1.26 21.50 -23.13
N PHE A 141 -2.21 21.16 -23.99
CA PHE A 141 -3.00 19.94 -23.80
C PHE A 141 -2.18 18.67 -23.99
N LEU A 142 -1.29 18.64 -24.99
CA LEU A 142 -0.37 17.53 -25.17
C LEU A 142 0.57 17.40 -23.96
N GLU A 143 1.08 18.50 -23.43
CA GLU A 143 1.86 18.49 -22.18
C GLU A 143 1.04 17.98 -20.99
N ASN A 144 -0.25 18.31 -20.91
CA ASN A 144 -1.13 17.77 -19.87
C ASN A 144 -1.35 16.25 -20.04
N ASP A 145 -1.54 15.76 -21.26
CA ASP A 145 -1.65 14.33 -21.55
C ASP A 145 -0.37 13.56 -21.16
N TRP A 146 0.79 14.15 -21.39
CA TRP A 146 2.06 13.62 -20.88
C TRP A 146 2.10 13.55 -19.35
N ASN A 147 1.73 14.63 -18.66
CA ASN A 147 1.71 14.65 -17.20
C ASN A 147 0.72 13.62 -16.62
N ILE A 148 -0.41 13.39 -17.27
CA ILE A 148 -1.36 12.34 -16.91
C ILE A 148 -0.70 10.97 -17.04
N LEU A 149 -0.02 10.68 -18.15
CA LEU A 149 0.68 9.40 -18.34
C LEU A 149 1.69 9.15 -17.21
N ILE A 150 2.54 10.13 -16.89
CA ILE A 150 3.54 9.98 -15.82
C ILE A 150 2.88 9.71 -14.47
N LYS A 151 1.79 10.41 -14.19
CA LYS A 151 1.00 10.18 -12.97
C LYS A 151 0.43 8.77 -12.93
N GLU A 152 -0.18 8.28 -14.01
CA GLU A 152 -0.74 6.93 -14.10
C GLU A 152 0.32 5.84 -13.89
N ILE A 153 1.51 6.01 -14.50
CA ILE A 153 2.64 5.07 -14.31
C ILE A 153 3.10 5.08 -12.86
N THR A 154 3.26 6.26 -12.27
CA THR A 154 3.70 6.41 -10.88
C THR A 154 2.69 5.80 -9.92
N GLU A 155 1.39 6.04 -10.13
CA GLU A 155 0.31 5.45 -9.34
C GLU A 155 0.29 3.92 -9.49
N GLN A 156 0.42 3.40 -10.71
CA GLN A 156 0.47 1.96 -10.95
C GLN A 156 1.63 1.29 -10.20
N ILE A 157 2.84 1.86 -10.28
CA ILE A 157 4.02 1.34 -9.58
C ILE A 157 3.80 1.39 -8.06
N ASN A 158 3.34 2.53 -7.54
CA ASN A 158 3.10 2.71 -6.11
C ASN A 158 2.08 1.72 -5.58
N THR A 159 0.92 1.61 -6.24
CA THR A 159 -0.15 0.69 -5.85
C THR A 159 0.31 -0.76 -5.90
N HIS A 160 1.01 -1.17 -6.96
CA HIS A 160 1.49 -2.55 -7.09
C HIS A 160 2.50 -2.91 -5.99
N ILE A 161 3.47 -2.03 -5.73
CA ILE A 161 4.48 -2.25 -4.69
C ILE A 161 3.83 -2.24 -3.30
N ASP A 162 2.94 -1.28 -3.01
CA ASP A 162 2.24 -1.19 -1.72
C ASP A 162 1.40 -2.41 -1.44
N GLN A 163 0.69 -2.91 -2.45
CA GLN A 163 -0.12 -4.11 -2.32
C GLN A 163 0.76 -5.33 -2.00
N ARG A 164 1.81 -5.59 -2.80
CA ARG A 164 2.72 -6.72 -2.57
C ARG A 164 3.40 -6.66 -1.20
N TRP A 165 3.84 -5.47 -0.81
CA TRP A 165 4.46 -5.25 0.49
C TRP A 165 3.49 -5.53 1.65
N THR A 166 2.26 -5.02 1.55
CA THR A 166 1.23 -5.22 2.57
C THR A 166 0.80 -6.69 2.67
N GLU A 167 0.61 -7.36 1.55
CA GLU A 167 0.27 -8.78 1.48
C GLU A 167 1.36 -9.64 2.12
N TRP A 168 2.63 -9.38 1.80
CA TRP A 168 3.74 -10.12 2.37
C TRP A 168 3.89 -9.85 3.88
N LEU A 169 3.77 -8.60 4.33
CA LEU A 169 3.79 -8.28 5.77
C LEU A 169 2.68 -9.02 6.52
N HIS A 170 1.49 -9.06 5.94
CA HIS A 170 0.35 -9.77 6.51
C HIS A 170 0.64 -11.27 6.60
N GLU A 171 1.19 -11.88 5.55
CA GLU A 171 1.56 -13.30 5.53
C GLU A 171 2.60 -13.63 6.61
N GLN A 172 3.68 -12.86 6.70
CA GLN A 172 4.74 -13.08 7.71
C GLN A 172 4.19 -12.94 9.14
N ASN A 173 3.41 -11.89 9.38
CA ASN A 173 2.75 -11.68 10.66
C ASN A 173 1.80 -12.83 11.00
N SER A 174 1.02 -13.30 10.02
CA SER A 174 0.10 -14.43 10.17
C SER A 174 0.84 -15.71 10.53
N ILE A 175 1.97 -16.01 9.88
CA ILE A 175 2.81 -17.17 10.19
C ILE A 175 3.27 -17.13 11.65
N TRP A 176 3.70 -15.96 12.14
CA TRP A 176 4.14 -15.83 13.52
C TRP A 176 3.00 -15.99 14.52
N ILE A 177 1.90 -15.25 14.38
CA ILE A 177 0.80 -15.30 15.36
C ILE A 177 0.03 -16.62 15.35
N SER A 178 0.17 -17.41 14.28
CA SER A 178 -0.48 -18.73 14.17
C SER A 178 0.29 -19.85 14.89
N ASN A 179 1.42 -19.54 15.55
CA ASN A 179 2.11 -20.53 16.38
C ASN A 179 1.22 -20.94 17.55
N ASP A 180 1.02 -22.25 17.71
CA ASP A 180 0.15 -22.84 18.73
C ASP A 180 0.43 -22.28 20.13
N TRP A 181 1.70 -22.24 20.54
CA TRP A 181 2.07 -21.75 21.88
C TRP A 181 1.73 -20.27 22.08
N ILE A 182 1.78 -19.44 21.03
CA ILE A 182 1.39 -18.03 21.07
C ILE A 182 -0.12 -17.90 21.20
N ILE A 183 -0.88 -18.68 20.41
CA ILE A 183 -2.34 -18.70 20.46
C ILE A 183 -2.80 -19.07 21.88
N TYR A 184 -2.27 -20.17 22.43
CA TYR A 184 -2.66 -20.63 23.75
C TYR A 184 -2.25 -19.65 24.86
N GLU A 185 -1.02 -19.13 24.83
CA GLU A 185 -0.53 -18.18 25.84
C GLU A 185 -1.31 -16.86 25.79
N ASN A 186 -1.59 -16.32 24.60
CA ASN A 186 -2.38 -15.10 24.47
C ASN A 186 -3.83 -15.31 24.91
N ALA A 187 -4.47 -16.41 24.51
CA ALA A 187 -5.82 -16.73 24.94
C ALA A 187 -5.92 -16.89 26.46
N PHE A 188 -4.91 -17.51 27.09
CA PHE A 188 -4.80 -17.61 28.55
C PHE A 188 -4.78 -16.22 29.21
N TRP A 189 -3.85 -15.35 28.81
CA TRP A 189 -3.73 -14.03 29.41
C TRP A 189 -4.93 -13.12 29.13
N GLU A 190 -5.53 -13.20 27.95
CA GLU A 190 -6.77 -12.48 27.64
C GLU A 190 -7.92 -12.89 28.55
N ASN A 191 -8.07 -14.19 28.82
CA ASN A 191 -9.10 -14.69 29.74
C ASN A 191 -8.81 -14.27 31.19
N MET A 192 -7.54 -14.32 31.62
CA MET A 192 -7.13 -13.86 32.94
C MET A 192 -7.40 -12.36 33.15
N ILE A 193 -7.19 -11.53 32.13
CA ILE A 193 -7.51 -10.09 32.17
C ILE A 193 -9.02 -9.86 32.27
N LYS A 194 -9.83 -10.63 31.54
CA LYS A 194 -11.31 -10.50 31.53
C LYS A 194 -11.96 -10.88 32.84
N LEU A 195 -11.36 -11.80 33.61
CA LEU A 195 -11.98 -12.39 34.80
C LEU A 195 -12.03 -11.48 36.05
N ASP A 196 -11.67 -10.19 35.97
CA ASP A 196 -11.66 -9.23 37.09
C ASP A 196 -10.62 -9.57 38.18
N SER A 197 -9.60 -8.72 38.28
CA SER A 197 -8.45 -8.85 39.18
C SER A 197 -8.79 -8.84 40.67
N SER A 198 -10.02 -8.48 41.03
CA SER A 198 -10.50 -8.39 42.42
C SER A 198 -10.99 -9.73 43.00
N LYS A 199 -11.30 -10.74 42.17
CA LYS A 199 -11.84 -12.04 42.62
C LYS A 199 -10.81 -13.18 42.68
N TYR A 200 -9.64 -13.01 42.07
CA TYR A 200 -8.67 -14.09 41.86
C TYR A 200 -7.32 -13.77 42.48
N ALA A 201 -6.68 -14.79 43.08
CA ALA A 201 -5.38 -14.67 43.68
C ALA A 201 -4.32 -14.52 42.57
N TRP A 202 -4.03 -13.28 42.17
CA TRP A 202 -2.79 -12.92 41.51
C TRP A 202 -1.63 -13.22 42.48
N THR A 203 -1.23 -14.49 42.54
CA THR A 203 -0.07 -14.89 43.32
C THR A 203 1.15 -14.15 42.81
N HIS A 204 2.19 -14.07 43.65
CA HIS A 204 3.45 -13.47 43.23
C HIS A 204 3.97 -14.14 41.94
N GLU A 205 3.87 -15.45 41.83
CA GLU A 205 4.31 -16.24 40.67
C GLU A 205 3.53 -15.87 39.40
N VAL A 206 2.20 -15.85 39.45
CA VAL A 206 1.35 -15.49 38.30
C VAL A 206 1.65 -14.06 37.82
N LYS A 207 1.89 -13.12 38.74
CA LYS A 207 2.32 -11.76 38.38
C LYS A 207 3.66 -11.74 37.67
N GLN A 208 4.63 -12.54 38.11
CA GLN A 208 5.94 -12.62 37.47
C GLN A 208 5.85 -13.19 36.04
N TYR A 209 5.01 -14.21 35.81
CA TYR A 209 4.77 -14.73 34.47
C TYR A 209 4.07 -13.72 33.56
N PHE A 210 3.08 -12.98 34.09
CA PHE A 210 2.41 -11.93 33.34
C PHE A 210 3.38 -10.82 32.92
N ILE A 211 4.26 -10.40 33.83
CA ILE A 211 5.30 -9.40 33.53
C ILE A 211 6.20 -9.90 32.40
N LYS A 212 6.72 -11.14 32.48
CA LYS A 212 7.57 -11.73 31.44
C LYS A 212 6.88 -11.79 30.08
N TRP A 213 5.65 -12.27 30.04
CA TRP A 213 4.85 -12.32 28.81
C TRP A 213 4.67 -10.92 28.19
N ASN A 214 4.35 -9.93 29.01
CA ASN A 214 4.15 -8.55 28.56
C ASN A 214 5.47 -7.93 28.07
N GLU A 215 6.57 -8.11 28.79
CA GLU A 215 7.90 -7.63 28.39
C GLU A 215 8.35 -8.25 27.06
N ARG A 216 8.22 -9.57 26.92
CA ARG A 216 8.56 -10.29 25.67
C ARG A 216 7.72 -9.79 24.50
N THR A 217 6.41 -9.70 24.68
CA THR A 217 5.49 -9.25 23.62
C THR A 217 5.78 -7.80 23.20
N ASN A 218 6.03 -6.91 24.17
CA ASN A 218 6.40 -5.53 23.87
C ASN A 218 7.75 -5.42 23.14
N HIS A 219 8.74 -6.23 23.54
CA HIS A 219 10.04 -6.27 22.88
C HIS A 219 9.92 -6.75 21.42
N GLN A 220 9.19 -7.84 21.19
CA GLN A 220 8.93 -8.38 19.84
C GLN A 220 8.21 -7.36 18.96
N ASN A 221 7.17 -6.70 19.49
CA ASN A 221 6.44 -5.64 18.79
C ASN A 221 7.36 -4.47 18.43
N PHE A 222 8.23 -4.06 19.34
CA PHE A 222 9.19 -2.98 19.09
C PHE A 222 10.17 -3.36 17.97
N MET A 223 10.75 -4.56 18.02
CA MET A 223 11.66 -5.05 16.98
C MET A 223 10.99 -5.10 15.62
N TRP A 224 9.78 -5.67 15.54
CA TRP A 224 8.99 -5.78 14.30
C TRP A 224 8.66 -4.40 13.71
N ASN A 225 8.15 -3.48 14.53
CA ASN A 225 7.79 -2.14 14.05
C ASN A 225 9.01 -1.34 13.59
N ASN A 226 10.14 -1.43 14.31
CA ASN A 226 11.39 -0.79 13.91
C ASN A 226 11.90 -1.37 12.58
N TRP A 227 11.80 -2.68 12.42
CA TRP A 227 12.16 -3.37 11.19
C TRP A 227 11.30 -2.92 10.00
N ILE A 228 9.97 -2.90 10.15
CA ILE A 228 9.04 -2.39 9.13
C ILE A 228 9.39 -0.95 8.76
N HIS A 229 9.64 -0.10 9.75
CA HIS A 229 9.98 1.30 9.52
C HIS A 229 11.23 1.42 8.63
N ASN A 230 12.28 0.67 8.94
CA ASN A 230 13.51 0.67 8.14
C ASN A 230 13.28 0.13 6.72
N LYS A 231 12.47 -0.92 6.55
CA LYS A 231 12.17 -1.46 5.22
C LYS A 231 11.29 -0.52 4.39
N ASN A 232 10.39 0.25 5.02
CA ASN A 232 9.58 1.24 4.32
C ASN A 232 10.43 2.32 3.64
N GLU A 233 11.57 2.70 4.22
CA GLU A 233 12.51 3.63 3.55
C GLU A 233 13.08 3.02 2.27
N ILE A 234 13.40 1.73 2.29
CA ILE A 234 13.86 0.99 1.11
C ILE A 234 12.74 0.88 0.07
N ILE A 235 11.52 0.55 0.48
CA ILE A 235 10.33 0.49 -0.40
C ILE A 235 10.09 1.84 -1.07
N ASN A 236 10.17 2.94 -0.32
CA ASN A 236 10.01 4.29 -0.86
C ASN A 236 11.11 4.62 -1.88
N HIS A 237 12.33 4.18 -1.62
CA HIS A 237 13.42 4.31 -2.58
C HIS A 237 13.14 3.51 -3.86
N ILE A 238 12.73 2.24 -3.76
CA ILE A 238 12.37 1.41 -4.93
C ILE A 238 11.29 2.08 -5.77
N LYS A 239 10.25 2.65 -5.14
CA LYS A 239 9.19 3.35 -5.86
C LYS A 239 9.70 4.53 -6.69
N LYS A 240 10.64 5.30 -6.15
CA LYS A 240 11.13 6.53 -6.80
C LYS A 240 12.25 6.30 -7.81
N ASP A 241 13.17 5.40 -7.47
CA ASP A 241 14.39 5.15 -8.22
C ASP A 241 14.12 4.92 -9.72
N ASN A 242 15.03 5.26 -10.64
CA ASN A 242 14.91 5.05 -12.09
C ASN A 242 13.65 5.60 -12.83
N ILE A 243 12.60 6.07 -12.15
CA ILE A 243 11.42 6.68 -12.79
C ILE A 243 11.82 8.00 -13.41
N ASP A 244 12.63 8.80 -12.70
CA ASP A 244 13.09 10.09 -13.18
C ASP A 244 13.90 9.95 -14.49
N ASP A 245 14.78 8.95 -14.56
CA ASP A 245 15.59 8.68 -15.77
C ASP A 245 14.73 8.18 -16.94
N TRP A 246 13.80 7.25 -16.69
CA TRP A 246 12.86 6.77 -17.71
C TRP A 246 11.97 7.91 -18.22
N THR A 247 11.48 8.76 -17.32
CA THR A 247 10.63 9.92 -17.64
C THR A 247 11.39 10.90 -18.51
N LYS A 248 12.65 11.18 -18.19
CA LYS A 248 13.50 12.08 -18.97
C LYS A 248 13.75 11.56 -20.38
N ASP A 249 14.14 10.28 -20.52
CA ASP A 249 14.36 9.64 -21.83
C ASP A 249 13.10 9.70 -22.70
N LYS A 250 11.94 9.37 -22.12
CA LYS A 250 10.67 9.38 -22.84
C LYS A 250 10.15 10.78 -23.14
N TYR A 251 10.42 11.77 -22.28
CA TYR A 251 10.06 13.16 -22.56
C TYR A 251 10.78 13.69 -23.79
N ASP A 252 12.04 13.35 -24.00
CA ASP A 252 12.78 13.78 -25.19
C ASP A 252 12.15 13.22 -26.48
N SER A 253 11.74 11.95 -26.47
CA SER A 253 11.00 11.34 -27.59
C SER A 253 9.63 11.99 -27.78
N PHE A 254 8.90 12.24 -26.69
CA PHE A 254 7.59 12.87 -26.72
C PHE A 254 7.66 14.29 -27.27
N ASN A 255 8.61 15.09 -26.78
CA ASN A 255 8.79 16.47 -27.20
C ASN A 255 9.12 16.56 -28.69
N LYS A 256 10.00 15.69 -29.19
CA LYS A 256 10.31 15.61 -30.64
C LYS A 256 9.06 15.30 -31.47
N TRP A 257 8.29 14.29 -31.07
CA TRP A 257 7.04 13.95 -31.76
C TRP A 257 6.04 15.11 -31.70
N ARG A 258 5.89 15.75 -30.54
CA ARG A 258 4.95 16.87 -30.34
C ARG A 258 5.24 18.03 -31.29
N GLU A 259 6.51 18.45 -31.41
CA GLU A 259 6.85 19.57 -32.29
C GLU A 259 6.54 19.23 -33.76
N ILE A 260 6.85 18.01 -34.21
CA ILE A 260 6.51 17.52 -35.56
C ILE A 260 4.99 17.50 -35.75
N PHE A 261 4.25 16.94 -34.79
CA PHE A 261 2.80 16.85 -34.83
C PHE A 261 2.15 18.24 -34.92
N LEU A 262 2.63 19.21 -34.14
CA LEU A 262 2.11 20.58 -34.16
C LEU A 262 2.40 21.27 -35.50
N GLU A 263 3.60 21.11 -36.06
CA GLU A 263 3.96 21.65 -37.36
C GLU A 263 3.08 21.06 -38.48
N ASP A 264 2.91 19.73 -38.50
CA ASP A 264 2.04 19.02 -39.44
C ASP A 264 0.58 19.45 -39.30
N TRP A 265 0.11 19.65 -38.06
CA TRP A 265 -1.24 20.10 -37.78
C TRP A 265 -1.50 21.51 -38.35
N ILE A 266 -0.51 22.41 -38.20
CA ILE A 266 -0.57 23.79 -38.69
C ILE A 266 -0.49 23.85 -40.22
N THR A 267 0.52 23.22 -40.81
CA THR A 267 0.77 23.23 -42.26
C THR A 267 -0.37 22.55 -43.04
N SER A 268 -0.94 21.48 -42.50
CA SER A 268 -2.10 20.79 -43.09
C SER A 268 -3.42 21.51 -42.81
N GLN A 269 -3.41 22.61 -42.06
CA GLN A 269 -4.57 23.41 -41.70
C GLN A 269 -5.73 22.55 -41.15
N LYS A 270 -5.41 21.63 -40.23
CA LYS A 270 -6.35 20.57 -39.78
C LYS A 270 -7.65 21.14 -39.18
N TRP A 271 -7.63 22.38 -38.68
CA TRP A 271 -8.83 23.11 -38.22
C TRP A 271 -9.91 23.27 -39.30
N LYS A 272 -9.59 23.22 -40.59
CA LYS A 272 -10.59 23.27 -41.67
C LYS A 272 -11.59 22.13 -41.61
N LYS A 273 -11.24 21.01 -40.95
CA LYS A 273 -12.16 19.90 -40.69
C LYS A 273 -13.15 20.20 -39.55
N LEU A 274 -12.91 21.22 -38.73
CA LEU A 274 -13.77 21.66 -37.63
C LEU A 274 -14.82 22.67 -38.05
N ALA A 275 -14.56 23.41 -39.14
CA ALA A 275 -15.45 24.41 -39.70
C ALA A 275 -16.46 23.84 -40.72
N LYS A 276 -16.51 22.51 -40.87
CA LYS A 276 -17.53 21.78 -41.64
C LYS A 276 -18.56 21.17 -40.69
#